data_AF-A0A6M7WL97-F1
#
_entry.id   AF-A0A6M7WL97-F1
#
_cell.length_a   1.000
_cell.length_b   1.000
_cell.length_c   1.000
_cell.angle_alpha   90.00
_cell.angle_beta   90.00
_cell.angle_gamma   90.00
#
_symmetry.space_group_name_H-M   'P 1'
#
loop_
_entity.id
_entity.type
_entity.pdbx_description
1 polymer ?
#
loop_
_entity_poly.entity_id
_entity_poly.type
_entity_poly.pdbx_seq_one_letter_code
_entity_poly.pdbx_strand_id
1 'polypeptide(L)' 'MRTMARFSTAGANVQNANNATVSREDAKLMVMAAIGELVDAGRAKLSRTATGEVELRLLSGEVFLLGKVSVTRVA' A
#
# COMPACT_ATOMS: atom_id res chain seq x y z
N MET A 1 -18.98 -34.92 6.85
CA MET A 1 -17.54 -34.58 6.94
C MET A 1 -17.39 -33.09 6.66
N ARG A 2 -16.89 -32.29 7.62
CA ARG A 2 -16.70 -30.85 7.48
C ARG A 2 -15.29 -30.59 6.94
N THR A 3 -15.18 -30.21 5.67
CA THR A 3 -13.91 -29.72 5.08
C THR A 3 -13.58 -28.38 5.71
N MET A 4 -12.54 -28.35 6.53
CA MET A 4 -11.91 -27.11 6.98
C MET A 4 -11.12 -26.50 5.83
N ALA A 5 -11.54 -25.32 5.36
CA ALA A 5 -10.69 -24.45 4.55
C ALA A 5 -9.54 -23.98 5.46
N ARG A 6 -8.38 -24.60 5.30
CA ARG A 6 -7.14 -24.24 5.97
C ARG A 6 -6.72 -22.86 5.45
N PHE A 7 -7.01 -21.82 6.23
CA PHE A 7 -6.44 -20.48 6.07
C PHE A 7 -4.95 -20.58 6.38
N SER A 8 -4.11 -20.63 5.34
CA SER A 8 -2.67 -20.45 5.50
C SER A 8 -2.38 -19.00 5.89
N THR A 9 -2.30 -18.76 7.20
CA THR A 9 -1.64 -17.57 7.75
C THR A 9 -0.14 -17.86 7.76
N ALA A 10 0.53 -17.60 6.64
CA ALA A 10 1.99 -17.66 6.56
C ALA A 10 2.47 -16.61 5.56
N GLY A 11 2.65 -15.37 6.06
CA GLY A 11 3.29 -14.26 5.34
C GLY A 11 2.53 -13.79 4.11
N ALA A 12 1.99 -12.58 4.13
CA ALA A 12 1.51 -11.92 2.92
C ALA A 12 2.67 -11.77 1.92
N ASN A 13 2.90 -12.79 1.10
CA ASN A 13 3.75 -12.74 -0.08
C ASN A 13 3.00 -11.83 -1.05
N VAL A 14 3.40 -10.56 -1.11
CA VAL A 14 2.87 -9.62 -2.10
C VAL A 14 3.46 -10.07 -3.44
N GLN A 15 2.76 -10.98 -4.12
CA GLN A 15 3.16 -11.48 -5.42
C GLN A 15 2.94 -10.38 -6.45
N ASN A 16 4.01 -9.67 -6.80
CA ASN A 16 4.06 -8.84 -7.99
C ASN A 16 3.96 -9.77 -9.23
N ALA A 17 3.31 -9.29 -10.31
CA ALA A 17 2.98 -10.06 -11.52
C ALA A 17 4.19 -10.71 -12.23
N ASN A 18 5.42 -10.41 -11.79
CA ASN A 18 6.68 -10.83 -12.41
C ASN A 18 7.34 -12.03 -11.73
N ASN A 19 6.67 -12.73 -10.79
CA ASN A 19 7.16 -13.94 -10.13
C ASN A 19 8.50 -13.77 -9.38
N ALA A 20 8.93 -12.54 -9.11
CA ALA A 20 10.10 -12.22 -8.30
C ALA A 20 9.67 -12.09 -6.83
N THR A 21 10.33 -12.82 -5.94
CA THR A 21 10.23 -12.61 -4.50
C THR A 21 10.80 -11.23 -4.19
N VAL A 22 9.93 -10.24 -4.05
CA VAL A 22 10.30 -8.91 -3.55
C VAL A 22 10.28 -8.94 -2.03
N SER A 23 11.34 -8.44 -1.40
CA SER A 23 11.30 -8.15 0.03
C SER A 23 10.16 -7.16 0.29
N ARG A 24 9.56 -7.26 1.48
CA ARG A 24 8.58 -6.26 1.96
C ARG A 24 9.17 -4.84 1.92
N GLU A 25 10.47 -4.70 2.17
CA GLU A 25 11.16 -3.41 2.16
C GLU A 25 11.27 -2.86 0.74
N ASP A 26 11.69 -3.68 -0.23
CA ASP A 26 11.72 -3.32 -1.65
C ASP A 26 10.32 -3.00 -2.18
N ALA A 27 9.33 -3.82 -1.84
CA ALA A 27 7.94 -3.56 -2.22
C ALA A 27 7.44 -2.22 -1.65
N LYS A 28 7.83 -1.87 -0.42
CA LYS A 28 7.50 -0.56 0.16
C LYS A 28 8.18 0.57 -0.60
N LEU A 29 9.47 0.45 -0.94
CA LEU A 29 10.19 1.45 -1.74
C LEU A 29 9.53 1.67 -3.10
N MET A 30 9.13 0.59 -3.79
CA MET A 30 8.40 0.67 -5.06
C MET A 30 7.06 1.39 -4.93
N VAL A 31 6.29 1.12 -3.88
CA VAL A 31 5.02 1.81 -3.62
C VAL A 31 5.26 3.29 -3.32
N MET A 32 6.28 3.64 -2.52
CA MET A 32 6.61 5.05 -2.26
C MET A 32 7.05 5.78 -3.53
N ALA A 33 7.83 5.12 -4.40
CA ALA A 33 8.27 5.69 -5.68
C ALA A 33 7.07 5.97 -6.60
N ALA A 34 6.17 5.00 -6.77
CA ALA A 34 4.96 5.18 -7.57
C ALA A 34 4.06 6.31 -7.02
N ILE A 35 3.96 6.45 -5.71
CA ILE A 35 3.23 7.57 -5.08
C ILE A 35 3.92 8.90 -5.38
N GLY A 36 5.26 8.94 -5.34
CA GLY A 36 6.03 10.12 -5.73
C GLY A 36 5.72 10.56 -7.16
N GLU A 37 5.69 9.63 -8.12
CA GLU A 37 5.33 9.90 -9.51
C GLU A 37 3.89 10.43 -9.64
N LEU A 38 2.94 9.89 -8.86
CA LEU A 38 1.56 10.38 -8.86
C LEU A 38 1.46 11.81 -8.34
N VAL A 39 2.28 12.18 -7.34
CA VAL A 39 2.30 13.54 -6.79
C VAL A 39 2.99 14.52 -7.75
N ASP A 40 4.12 14.12 -8.34
CA ASP A 40 4.85 14.92 -9.33
C ASP A 40 3.98 15.22 -10.57
N ALA A 41 3.23 14.22 -11.03
CA ALA A 41 2.25 14.36 -12.10
C ALA A 41 1.00 15.18 -11.71
N GLY A 42 0.91 15.68 -10.47
CA GLY A 42 -0.24 16.44 -9.96
C GLY A 42 -1.52 15.61 -9.79
N ARG A 43 -1.42 14.28 -9.85
CA ARG A 43 -2.55 13.34 -9.76
C ARG A 43 -2.85 12.93 -8.31
N ALA A 44 -2.00 13.30 -7.38
CA ALA A 44 -2.18 13.03 -5.96
C ALA A 44 -1.57 14.16 -5.11
N LYS A 45 -2.03 14.25 -3.86
CA LYS A 45 -1.48 15.14 -2.84
C LYS A 45 -1.13 14.34 -1.60
N LEU A 46 0.06 14.58 -1.06
CA LEU A 46 0.49 14.05 0.23
C LEU A 46 0.30 15.10 1.32
N SER A 47 -0.25 14.69 2.45
CA SER A 47 -0.38 15.51 3.66
C SER A 47 0.01 14.67 4.87
N ARG A 48 0.60 15.30 5.89
CA ARG A 48 0.88 14.61 7.16
C ARG A 48 -0.28 14.83 8.12
N THR A 49 -0.80 13.76 8.71
CA THR A 49 -1.88 13.83 9.69
C THR A 49 -1.35 14.22 11.07
N ALA A 50 -2.25 14.66 11.96
CA ALA A 50 -1.91 14.98 13.35
C ALA A 50 -1.39 13.76 14.14
N THR A 51 -1.74 12.54 13.72
CA THR A 51 -1.24 11.27 14.28
C THR A 51 0.16 10.91 13.79
N GLY A 52 0.72 11.69 12.87
CA GLY A 52 2.05 11.48 12.30
C GLY A 52 2.08 10.51 11.12
N GLU A 53 0.92 10.02 10.69
CA GLU A 53 0.75 9.20 9.48
C GLU A 53 0.74 10.10 8.23
N VAL A 54 0.90 9.47 7.07
CA VAL A 54 0.89 10.17 5.79
C VAL A 54 -0.42 9.88 5.07
N GLU A 55 -1.21 10.91 4.80
CA GLU A 55 -2.43 10.83 4.00
C GLU A 55 -2.08 11.11 2.53
N LEU A 56 -2.46 10.18 1.67
CA LEU A 56 -2.43 10.32 0.22
C LEU A 56 -3.85 10.53 -0.28
N ARG A 57 -4.08 11.67 -0.92
CA ARG A 57 -5.35 11.99 -1.56
C ARG A 57 -5.17 12.01 -3.07
N LEU A 58 -5.83 11.08 -3.76
CA LEU A 58 -5.83 11.03 -5.22
C LEU A 58 -6.80 12.06 -5.78
N LEU A 59 -6.53 12.53 -7.00
CA LEU A 59 -7.39 13.46 -7.71
C LEU A 59 -8.75 12.82 -8.09
N SER A 60 -8.82 11.48 -8.11
CA SER A 60 -10.06 10.71 -8.21
C SER A 60 -11.00 10.91 -7.00
N GLY A 61 -10.49 11.47 -5.90
CA GLY A 61 -11.21 11.61 -4.64
C GLY A 61 -10.94 10.48 -3.65
N GLU A 62 -10.25 9.41 -4.07
CA GLU A 62 -9.85 8.32 -3.19
C GLU A 62 -8.79 8.78 -2.17
N VAL A 63 -8.91 8.30 -0.94
CA VAL A 63 -8.02 8.65 0.17
C VAL A 63 -7.40 7.41 0.77
N PHE A 64 -6.09 7.44 0.96
CA PHE A 64 -5.30 6.38 1.55
C PHE A 64 -4.47 6.91 2.72
N LEU A 65 -4.38 6.13 3.79
CA LEU A 65 -3.47 6.35 4.91
C LEU A 65 -2.28 5.42 4.78
N LEU A 66 -1.10 6.01 4.70
CA LEU A 66 0.18 5.33 4.69
C LEU A 66 0.70 5.27 6.13
N GLY A 67 0.45 4.12 6.75
CA GLY A 67 1.01 3.75 8.04
C GLY A 67 2.43 3.19 7.90
N LYS A 68 3.04 2.88 9.04
CA LYS A 68 4.43 2.37 9.08
C LYS A 68 4.62 1.07 8.28
N VAL A 69 3.62 0.19 8.31
CA VAL A 69 3.69 -1.18 7.78
C VAL A 69 2.63 -1.50 6.74
N SER A 70 1.59 -0.65 6.61
CA SER A 70 0.43 -0.91 5.77
C SER A 70 -0.10 0.36 5.13
N VAL A 71 -0.79 0.19 4.01
CA VAL A 71 -1.57 1.23 3.34
C VAL A 71 -3.05 0.88 3.51
N THR A 72 -3.83 1.80 4.04
CA THR A 72 -5.26 1.61 4.30
C THR A 72 -6.07 2.58 3.45
N ARG A 73 -7.04 2.07 2.70
CA ARG A 73 -8.00 2.93 1.98
C ARG A 73 -9.10 3.39 2.94
N VAL A 74 -9.42 4.68 2.94
CA VAL A 74 -10.38 5.30 3.88
C VAL A 74 -11.74 5.58 3.23
N ALA A 75 -11.80 5.81 1.91
CA ALA A 75 -13.03 6.05 1.14
C ALA A 75 -12.87 5.58 -0.31
#